data_AF-A0AAV8ZIT5-F1
#
_entry.id   AF-A0AAV8ZIT5-F1
#
_cell.length_a   1.000
_cell.length_b   1.000
_cell.length_c   1.000
_cell.angle_alpha   90.00
_cell.angle_beta   90.00
_cell.angle_gamma   90.00
#
_symmetry.space_group_name_H-M   'P 1'
#
loop_
_entity.id
_entity.type
_entity.pdbx_description
1 polymer ?
#
loop_
_entity_poly.entity_id
_entity_poly.type
_entity_poly.pdbx_seq_one_letter_code
_entity_poly.pdbx_strand_id
1 'polypeptide(L)'
;MSEVYYSIIREFYCGLMTSVVTVGITFPITKLTYRQILGGVNSGFAMEQICKEGPYVLYRGYLARLISVTTTLGGYSTVLRAFKHFQLNEYTVKLCEGLILGAVELVFMPFERINVLLIDNSNQDQFKNTFQTFRVLYREYGLKEYYRGYNLVFVKAVGLSYSFLFLHDHIQRFTSGCCPDKEHNLEHFCRGGMIGLISSILVYPLKVTRITVQMDTERPFLSLYESAMLVYKRDKGGMRNFYKGVWTNAFRAFLKWGMFMMTFEYFSFYVFLNCVNVDLLIDISDVLQICCYELGRTYLKLSQALCINIPAVEFFYFKVWKFPTIISEGVLAGRGANKTSK
;
A
#
# COMPACT_ATOMS: atom_id res chain seq x y z
N MET A 1 -15.73 -6.71 23.78
CA MET A 1 -14.28 -6.38 23.73
C MET A 1 -13.49 -7.44 22.97
N SER A 2 -13.81 -8.73 23.15
CA SER A 2 -13.21 -9.86 22.41
C SER A 2 -13.33 -9.74 20.89
N GLU A 3 -14.52 -9.48 20.32
CA GLU A 3 -14.68 -9.40 18.85
C GLU A 3 -13.88 -8.27 18.20
N VAL A 4 -13.83 -7.09 18.83
CA VAL A 4 -13.05 -5.95 18.33
C VAL A 4 -11.55 -6.29 18.33
N TYR A 5 -11.07 -6.97 19.37
CA TYR A 5 -9.69 -7.42 19.47
C TYR A 5 -9.35 -8.45 18.37
N TYR A 6 -10.23 -9.42 18.12
CA TYR A 6 -10.06 -10.40 17.04
C TYR A 6 -10.05 -9.74 15.65
N SER A 7 -10.90 -8.74 15.39
CA SER A 7 -10.86 -8.00 14.11
C SER A 7 -9.55 -7.25 13.92
N ILE A 8 -9.02 -6.64 14.99
CA ILE A 8 -7.74 -5.92 14.94
C ILE A 8 -6.58 -6.87 14.61
N ILE A 9 -6.52 -8.02 15.26
CA ILE A 9 -5.47 -9.02 15.01
C ILE A 9 -5.55 -9.54 13.58
N ARG A 10 -6.76 -9.85 13.09
CA ARG A 10 -6.98 -10.31 11.72
C ARG A 10 -6.50 -9.30 10.68
N GLU A 11 -6.89 -8.04 10.85
CA GLU A 11 -6.50 -6.97 9.92
C GLU A 11 -5.00 -6.69 9.97
N PHE A 12 -4.40 -6.76 11.16
CA PHE A 12 -2.95 -6.64 11.32
C PHE A 12 -2.19 -7.78 10.63
N TYR A 13 -2.65 -9.03 10.81
CA TYR A 13 -2.06 -10.20 10.17
C TYR A 13 -2.18 -10.13 8.64
N CYS A 14 -3.37 -9.80 8.13
CA CYS A 14 -3.61 -9.61 6.71
C CYS A 14 -2.73 -8.49 6.13
N GLY A 15 -2.66 -7.34 6.83
CA GLY A 15 -1.80 -6.22 6.45
C GLY A 15 -0.31 -6.57 6.45
N LEU A 16 0.14 -7.40 7.40
CA LEU A 16 1.52 -7.88 7.48
C LEU A 16 1.85 -8.78 6.29
N MET A 17 1.04 -9.80 6.01
CA MET A 17 1.28 -10.71 4.90
C MET A 17 1.22 -10.01 3.54
N THR A 18 0.27 -9.09 3.38
CA THR A 18 0.18 -8.20 2.22
C THR A 18 1.45 -7.38 2.04
N SER A 19 1.98 -6.83 3.13
CA SER A 19 3.21 -6.04 3.11
C SER A 19 4.44 -6.88 2.76
N VAL A 20 4.54 -8.12 3.23
CA VAL A 20 5.65 -9.05 2.89
C VAL A 20 5.72 -9.25 1.38
N VAL A 21 4.59 -9.66 0.78
CA VAL A 21 4.50 -9.94 -0.67
C VAL A 21 4.74 -8.66 -1.48
N THR A 22 4.06 -7.58 -1.14
CA THR A 22 4.14 -6.31 -1.89
C THR A 22 5.54 -5.70 -1.78
N VAL A 23 6.15 -5.68 -0.60
CA VAL A 23 7.52 -5.16 -0.43
C VAL A 23 8.51 -6.08 -1.15
N GLY A 24 8.31 -7.40 -1.14
CA GLY A 24 9.18 -8.35 -1.84
C GLY A 24 9.26 -8.05 -3.33
N ILE A 25 8.10 -7.95 -3.98
CA ILE A 25 8.02 -7.69 -5.42
C ILE A 25 8.49 -6.26 -5.77
N THR A 26 8.20 -5.26 -4.94
CA THR A 26 8.58 -3.86 -5.21
C THR A 26 10.00 -3.49 -4.78
N PHE A 27 10.73 -4.40 -4.11
CA PHE A 27 12.07 -4.11 -3.59
C PHE A 27 13.08 -3.77 -4.68
N PRO A 28 13.19 -4.54 -5.80
CA PRO A 28 14.13 -4.22 -6.87
C PRO A 28 13.88 -2.84 -7.49
N ILE A 29 12.61 -2.48 -7.67
CA ILE A 29 12.20 -1.17 -8.21
C ILE A 29 12.55 -0.05 -7.22
N THR A 30 12.41 -0.32 -5.91
CA THR A 30 12.86 0.59 -4.87
C THR A 30 14.37 0.80 -4.97
N LYS A 31 15.16 -0.26 -5.09
CA LYS A 31 16.61 -0.19 -5.26
C LYS A 31 17.00 0.63 -6.50
N LEU A 32 16.31 0.41 -7.62
CA LEU A 32 16.52 1.18 -8.85
C LEU A 32 16.25 2.68 -8.64
N THR A 33 15.14 3.03 -7.97
CA THR A 33 14.81 4.42 -7.66
C THR A 33 15.90 5.09 -6.81
N TYR A 34 16.44 4.39 -5.81
CA TYR A 34 17.51 4.92 -4.95
C TYR A 34 18.79 5.21 -5.74
N ARG A 35 19.16 4.33 -6.67
CA ARG A 35 20.32 4.57 -7.55
C ARG A 35 20.16 5.77 -8.45
N GLN A 36 18.95 5.99 -8.97
CA GLN A 36 18.68 7.17 -9.78
C GLN A 36 18.78 8.46 -8.96
N ILE A 37 18.29 8.43 -7.73
CA ILE A 37 18.35 9.57 -6.81
C ILE A 37 19.80 9.89 -6.43
N LEU A 38 20.59 8.87 -6.09
CA LEU A 38 21.94 9.05 -5.55
C LEU A 38 23.03 9.12 -6.62
N GLY A 39 23.02 8.20 -7.58
CA GLY A 39 24.01 8.15 -8.66
C GLY A 39 23.73 9.14 -9.78
N GLY A 40 22.52 9.73 -9.84
CA GLY A 40 22.15 10.63 -10.92
C GLY A 40 22.10 9.97 -12.31
N VAL A 41 22.09 8.63 -12.35
CA VAL A 41 22.15 7.83 -13.58
C VAL A 41 20.77 7.61 -14.21
N ASN A 42 20.77 7.36 -15.53
CA ASN A 42 19.55 7.01 -16.28
C ASN A 42 18.97 5.65 -15.81
N SER A 43 17.65 5.47 -15.99
CA SER A 43 16.94 4.24 -15.57
C SER A 43 17.55 2.97 -16.17
N GLY A 44 17.92 3.00 -17.46
CA GLY A 44 18.49 1.85 -18.15
C GLY A 44 19.84 1.42 -17.57
N PHE A 45 20.74 2.37 -17.34
CA PHE A 45 22.05 2.09 -16.74
C PHE A 45 21.92 1.59 -15.29
N ALA A 46 21.00 2.16 -14.51
CA ALA A 46 20.69 1.68 -13.17
C ALA A 46 20.16 0.23 -13.17
N MET A 47 19.34 -0.12 -14.17
CA MET A 47 18.84 -1.48 -14.35
C MET A 47 19.97 -2.45 -14.69
N GLU A 48 20.85 -2.07 -15.62
CA GLU A 48 22.00 -2.89 -16.01
C GLU A 48 22.93 -3.18 -14.81
N GLN A 49 23.18 -2.18 -13.96
CA GLN A 49 23.94 -2.38 -12.72
C GLN A 49 23.25 -3.36 -11.76
N ILE A 50 21.92 -3.31 -11.64
CA ILE A 50 21.17 -4.23 -10.79
C ILE A 50 21.21 -5.65 -11.37
N CYS A 51 21.12 -5.81 -12.69
CA CYS A 51 21.19 -7.12 -13.33
C CYS A 51 22.56 -7.79 -13.17
N LYS A 52 23.64 -6.99 -13.03
CA LYS A 52 24.99 -7.50 -12.77
C LYS A 52 25.21 -7.90 -11.31
N GLU A 53 24.29 -7.55 -10.40
CA GLU A 53 24.39 -7.92 -8.99
C GLU A 53 23.74 -9.26 -8.69
N GLY A 54 24.34 -10.01 -7.77
CA GLY A 54 23.75 -11.23 -7.27
C GLY A 54 22.44 -10.99 -6.50
N PRO A 55 21.54 -12.00 -6.44
CA PRO A 55 20.24 -11.89 -5.78
C PRO A 55 20.35 -11.56 -4.29
N TYR A 56 21.44 -11.98 -3.64
CA TYR A 56 21.73 -11.65 -2.25
C TYR A 56 21.91 -10.14 -2.02
N VAL A 57 22.65 -9.47 -2.91
CA VAL A 57 22.90 -8.03 -2.84
C VAL A 57 21.63 -7.25 -3.22
N LEU A 58 20.79 -7.81 -4.09
CA LEU A 58 19.52 -7.20 -4.49
C LEU A 58 18.53 -7.05 -3.33
N TYR A 59 18.36 -8.09 -2.49
CA TYR A 59 17.44 -8.07 -1.35
C TYR A 59 18.06 -7.59 -0.03
N ARG A 60 19.27 -7.06 -0.10
CA ARG A 60 19.97 -6.50 1.07
C ARG A 60 19.22 -5.29 1.61
N GLY A 61 18.89 -5.32 2.91
CA GLY A 61 18.09 -4.29 3.57
C GLY A 61 16.57 -4.54 3.59
N TYR A 62 16.10 -5.59 2.91
CA TYR A 62 14.67 -5.96 2.86
C TYR A 62 14.03 -6.09 4.24
N LEU A 63 14.69 -6.77 5.19
CA LEU A 63 14.17 -6.96 6.56
C LEU A 63 13.92 -5.64 7.29
N ALA A 64 14.88 -4.71 7.21
CA ALA A 64 14.73 -3.40 7.82
C ALA A 64 13.57 -2.62 7.19
N ARG A 65 13.37 -2.75 5.86
CA ARG A 65 12.24 -2.12 5.18
C ARG A 65 10.90 -2.73 5.59
N LEU A 66 10.84 -4.04 5.73
CA LEU A 66 9.63 -4.76 6.12
C LEU A 66 9.16 -4.35 7.52
N ILE A 67 10.07 -4.32 8.49
CA ILE A 67 9.77 -3.91 9.88
C ILE A 67 9.24 -2.47 9.91
N SER A 68 9.87 -1.57 9.16
CA SER A 68 9.40 -0.18 9.07
C SER A 68 7.99 -0.10 8.46
N VAL A 69 7.75 -0.70 7.30
CA VAL A 69 6.48 -0.56 6.57
C VAL A 69 5.31 -1.19 7.32
N THR A 70 5.50 -2.38 7.86
CA THR A 70 4.47 -3.11 8.62
C THR A 70 4.03 -2.30 9.84
N THR A 71 4.98 -1.71 10.56
CA THR A 71 4.65 -0.98 11.78
C THR A 71 4.07 0.41 11.53
N THR A 72 4.45 1.08 10.44
CA THR A 72 3.78 2.33 10.03
C THR A 72 2.32 2.10 9.69
N LEU A 73 1.99 1.00 8.98
CA LEU A 73 0.61 0.67 8.61
C LEU A 73 -0.25 0.29 9.83
N GLY A 74 0.29 -0.54 10.73
CA GLY A 74 -0.42 -0.93 11.96
C GLY A 74 -0.57 0.19 12.98
N GLY A 75 0.46 1.03 13.14
CA GLY A 75 0.40 2.20 14.02
C GLY A 75 -0.60 3.24 13.54
N TYR A 76 -0.64 3.51 12.23
CA TYR A 76 -1.59 4.45 11.64
C TYR A 76 -3.05 4.03 11.84
N SER A 77 -3.40 2.77 11.57
CA SER A 77 -4.79 2.28 11.67
C SER A 77 -5.34 2.32 13.10
N THR A 78 -4.49 2.04 14.08
CA THR A 78 -4.84 2.07 15.50
C THR A 78 -5.18 3.48 15.95
N VAL A 79 -4.36 4.46 15.56
CA VAL A 79 -4.56 5.84 15.99
C VAL A 79 -5.69 6.52 15.23
N LEU A 80 -5.89 6.21 13.94
CA LEU A 80 -7.03 6.74 13.17
C LEU A 80 -8.38 6.33 13.78
N ARG A 81 -8.48 5.12 14.36
CA ARG A 81 -9.68 4.67 15.08
C ARG A 81 -9.93 5.44 16.37
N ALA A 82 -8.87 5.77 17.11
CA ALA A 82 -8.99 6.58 18.32
C ALA A 82 -9.53 7.99 18.01
N PHE A 83 -9.15 8.56 16.87
CA PHE A 83 -9.60 9.89 16.45
C PHE A 83 -11.04 9.95 15.94
N LYS A 84 -11.65 8.84 15.50
CA LYS A 84 -13.06 8.81 15.05
C LYS A 84 -14.06 9.19 16.15
N HIS A 85 -13.66 9.10 17.42
CA HIS A 85 -14.53 9.46 18.54
C HIS A 85 -14.64 10.98 18.77
N PHE A 86 -13.76 11.78 18.15
CA PHE A 86 -13.79 13.24 18.28
C PHE A 86 -14.42 13.87 17.02
N GLN A 87 -15.55 14.56 17.17
CA GLN A 87 -16.16 15.35 16.10
C GLN A 87 -15.42 16.69 15.92
N LEU A 88 -14.25 16.64 15.28
CA LEU A 88 -13.45 17.81 14.93
C LEU A 88 -13.63 18.20 13.45
N ASN A 89 -13.24 19.44 13.11
CA ASN A 89 -13.19 19.93 11.73
C ASN A 89 -12.25 19.06 10.87
N GLU A 90 -12.60 18.83 9.61
CA GLU A 90 -11.91 17.92 8.70
C GLU A 90 -10.42 18.28 8.51
N TYR A 91 -10.11 19.57 8.39
CA TYR A 91 -8.74 20.07 8.30
C TYR A 91 -7.91 19.76 9.57
N THR A 92 -8.51 19.90 10.75
CA THR A 92 -7.84 19.61 12.03
C THR A 92 -7.61 18.13 12.20
N VAL A 93 -8.58 17.29 11.81
CA VAL A 93 -8.43 15.82 11.81
C VAL A 93 -7.25 15.42 10.92
N LYS A 94 -7.15 15.98 9.71
CA LYS A 94 -6.06 15.68 8.78
C LYS A 94 -4.69 16.18 9.25
N LEU A 95 -4.64 17.32 9.94
CA LEU A 95 -3.42 17.79 10.59
C LEU A 95 -2.97 16.81 11.67
N CYS A 96 -3.86 16.44 12.60
CA CYS A 96 -3.57 15.48 13.66
C CYS A 96 -3.12 14.12 13.09
N GLU A 97 -3.82 13.63 12.06
CA GLU A 97 -3.47 12.42 11.33
C GLU A 97 -2.02 12.47 10.80
N GLY A 98 -1.63 13.57 10.18
CA GLY A 98 -0.27 13.78 9.68
C GLY A 98 0.79 13.85 10.78
N LEU A 99 0.50 14.52 11.90
CA LEU A 99 1.41 14.61 13.05
C LEU A 99 1.65 13.23 13.70
N ILE A 100 0.58 12.46 13.86
CA ILE A 100 0.62 11.11 14.42
C ILE A 100 1.37 10.17 13.50
N LEU A 101 1.07 10.20 12.20
CA LEU A 101 1.79 9.42 11.21
C LEU A 101 3.28 9.77 11.25
N GLY A 102 3.62 11.05 11.34
CA GLY A 102 4.99 11.52 11.51
C GLY A 102 5.66 11.00 12.78
N ALA A 103 4.95 10.99 13.91
CA ALA A 103 5.45 10.46 15.18
C ALA A 103 5.68 8.94 15.11
N VAL A 104 4.76 8.18 14.54
CA VAL A 104 4.91 6.74 14.31
C VAL A 104 6.08 6.46 13.37
N GLU A 105 6.20 7.18 12.25
CA GLU A 105 7.35 7.06 11.34
C GLU A 105 8.68 7.39 12.05
N LEU A 106 8.69 8.35 12.98
CA LEU A 106 9.88 8.72 13.74
C LEU A 106 10.36 7.60 14.67
N VAL A 107 9.44 6.87 15.32
CA VAL A 107 9.80 5.71 16.16
C VAL A 107 10.51 4.63 15.33
N PHE A 108 10.09 4.41 14.09
CA PHE A 108 10.66 3.39 13.19
C PHE A 108 11.75 3.91 12.25
N MET A 109 12.13 5.17 12.41
CA MET A 109 13.16 5.82 11.60
C MET A 109 14.53 5.10 11.63
N PRO A 110 15.01 4.51 12.74
CA PRO A 110 16.28 3.77 12.76
C PRO A 110 16.33 2.64 11.73
N PHE A 111 15.22 1.91 11.56
CA PHE A 111 15.11 0.83 10.56
C PHE A 111 15.11 1.38 9.14
N GLU A 112 14.41 2.49 8.91
CA GLU A 112 14.43 3.16 7.61
C GLU A 112 15.82 3.67 7.25
N ARG A 113 16.53 4.29 8.20
CA ARG A 113 17.91 4.77 8.01
C ARG A 113 18.84 3.63 7.61
N ILE A 114 18.75 2.50 8.27
CA ILE A 114 19.61 1.34 7.96
C ILE A 114 19.26 0.73 6.62
N ASN A 115 17.98 0.66 6.27
CA ASN A 115 17.58 0.25 4.93
C ASN A 115 18.21 1.16 3.85
N VAL A 116 18.20 2.48 4.05
CA VAL A 116 18.83 3.43 3.12
C VAL A 116 20.34 3.17 2.99
N LEU A 117 21.05 3.01 4.10
CA LEU A 117 22.50 2.72 4.10
C LEU A 117 22.86 1.36 3.49
N LEU A 118 22.02 0.33 3.68
CA LEU A 118 22.25 -1.02 3.14
C LEU A 118 21.99 -1.14 1.64
N ILE A 119 21.11 -0.29 1.11
CA ILE A 119 20.78 -0.25 -0.33
C ILE A 119 21.95 0.31 -1.15
N ASP A 120 22.77 1.15 -0.53
CA ASP A 120 23.89 1.77 -1.20
C ASP A 120 25.05 0.81 -1.44
N ASN A 121 25.61 0.92 -2.65
CA ASN A 121 26.72 0.09 -3.06
C ASN A 121 28.08 0.70 -2.71
N SER A 122 28.15 2.02 -2.47
CA SER A 122 29.44 2.68 -2.25
C SER A 122 30.10 2.25 -0.93
N ASN A 123 29.29 1.96 0.08
CA ASN A 123 29.74 1.56 1.42
C ASN A 123 29.54 0.06 1.71
N GLN A 124 29.65 -0.80 0.68
CA GLN A 124 29.46 -2.25 0.84
C GLN A 124 30.46 -2.91 1.80
N ASP A 125 31.64 -2.31 1.98
CA ASP A 125 32.68 -2.87 2.85
C ASP A 125 32.40 -2.62 4.33
N GLN A 126 31.86 -1.44 4.67
CA GLN A 126 31.57 -1.02 6.05
C GLN A 126 30.24 -1.59 6.56
N PHE A 127 29.24 -1.65 5.69
CA PHE A 127 27.93 -2.17 6.01
C PHE A 127 27.77 -3.49 5.26
N LYS A 128 27.52 -4.62 5.94
CA LYS A 128 27.25 -5.93 5.31
C LYS A 128 25.88 -6.48 5.68
N ASN A 129 25.57 -6.53 6.98
CA ASN A 129 24.30 -7.05 7.51
C ASN A 129 23.54 -5.97 8.30
N THR A 130 22.21 -6.08 8.38
CA THR A 130 21.37 -5.14 9.15
C THR A 130 21.81 -5.00 10.60
N PHE A 131 22.07 -6.10 11.30
CA PHE A 131 22.55 -6.07 12.69
C PHE A 131 23.96 -5.50 12.82
N GLN A 132 24.84 -5.81 11.87
CA GLN A 132 26.19 -5.27 11.87
C GLN A 132 26.16 -3.76 11.63
N THR A 133 25.35 -3.29 10.67
CA THR A 133 25.14 -1.86 10.41
C THR A 133 24.57 -1.15 11.62
N PHE A 134 23.60 -1.75 12.33
CA PHE A 134 23.15 -1.23 13.62
C PHE A 134 24.33 -1.04 14.59
N ARG A 135 25.13 -2.09 14.82
CA ARG A 135 26.24 -2.05 15.78
C ARG A 135 27.33 -1.04 15.39
N VAL A 136 27.72 -1.00 14.11
CA VAL A 136 28.74 -0.09 13.60
C VAL A 136 28.27 1.36 13.74
N LEU A 137 27.04 1.66 13.32
CA LEU A 137 26.48 3.00 13.40
C LEU A 137 26.37 3.50 14.86
N TYR A 138 25.98 2.61 15.78
CA TYR A 138 25.95 2.92 17.21
C TYR A 138 27.34 3.25 17.77
N ARG A 139 28.35 2.46 17.42
CA ARG A 139 29.71 2.60 17.97
C ARG A 139 30.45 3.83 17.44
N GLU A 140 30.27 4.15 16.16
CA GLU A 140 31.01 5.24 15.50
C GLU A 140 30.33 6.60 15.66
N TYR A 141 29.00 6.66 15.59
CA TYR A 141 28.26 7.94 15.52
C TYR A 141 27.23 8.14 16.66
N GLY A 142 26.93 7.09 17.43
CA GLY A 142 26.01 7.13 18.56
C GLY A 142 24.52 7.11 18.17
N LEU A 143 23.65 7.24 19.18
CA LEU A 143 22.18 7.11 19.02
C LEU A 143 21.54 8.24 18.20
N LYS A 144 22.16 9.43 18.19
CA LYS A 144 21.60 10.59 17.49
C LYS A 144 21.58 10.38 15.98
N GLU A 145 22.50 9.58 15.45
CA GLU A 145 22.67 9.37 14.02
C GLU A 145 21.52 8.59 13.38
N TYR A 146 20.82 7.73 14.14
CA TYR A 146 19.64 7.00 13.64
C TYR A 146 18.50 7.92 13.22
N TYR A 147 18.41 9.10 13.83
CA TYR A 147 17.34 10.07 13.61
C TYR A 147 17.74 11.18 12.63
N ARG A 148 18.81 10.99 11.84
CA ARG A 148 19.22 11.96 10.83
C ARG A 148 18.15 12.15 9.74
N GLY A 149 17.64 13.38 9.64
CA GLY A 149 16.56 13.74 8.71
C GLY A 149 15.16 13.64 9.31
N TYR A 150 15.00 13.59 10.64
CA TYR A 150 13.70 13.48 11.30
C TYR A 150 12.74 14.62 10.92
N ASN A 151 13.26 15.84 10.77
CA ASN A 151 12.49 17.00 10.30
C ASN A 151 11.83 16.74 8.94
N LEU A 152 12.54 16.09 8.01
CA LEU A 152 12.02 15.79 6.66
C LEU A 152 10.95 14.70 6.71
N VAL A 153 11.07 13.74 7.63
CA VAL A 153 10.05 12.70 7.86
C VAL A 153 8.76 13.36 8.34
N PHE A 154 8.85 14.26 9.31
CA PHE A 154 7.70 14.95 9.89
C PHE A 154 7.01 15.86 8.87
N VAL A 155 7.77 16.72 8.19
CA VAL A 155 7.24 17.61 7.15
C VAL A 155 6.62 16.80 5.99
N LYS A 156 7.22 15.67 5.61
CA LYS A 156 6.63 14.77 4.61
C LYS A 156 5.28 14.22 5.06
N ALA A 157 5.16 13.75 6.30
CA ALA A 157 3.93 13.15 6.81
C ALA A 157 2.78 14.17 6.84
N VAL A 158 3.02 15.34 7.45
CA VAL A 158 2.04 16.44 7.49
C VAL A 158 1.71 16.95 6.10
N GLY A 159 2.74 17.17 5.26
CA GLY A 159 2.57 17.64 3.90
C GLY A 159 1.76 16.67 3.03
N LEU A 160 1.96 15.36 3.19
CA LEU A 160 1.18 14.36 2.47
C LEU A 160 -0.29 14.41 2.89
N SER A 161 -0.59 14.40 4.19
CA SER A 161 -1.97 14.44 4.71
C SER A 161 -2.72 15.69 4.27
N TYR A 162 -2.08 16.86 4.32
CA TYR A 162 -2.68 18.11 3.88
C TYR A 162 -2.85 18.16 2.36
N SER A 163 -1.85 17.70 1.60
CA SER A 163 -1.92 17.67 0.13
C SER A 163 -3.08 16.79 -0.34
N PHE A 164 -3.30 15.64 0.30
CA PHE A 164 -4.43 14.77 -0.02
C PHE A 164 -5.77 15.47 0.17
N LEU A 165 -5.97 16.16 1.30
CA LEU A 165 -7.21 16.88 1.57
C LEU A 165 -7.42 18.02 0.56
N PHE A 166 -6.40 18.85 0.35
CA PHE A 166 -6.48 19.98 -0.57
C PHE A 166 -6.80 19.54 -2.01
N LEU A 167 -6.16 18.47 -2.49
CA LEU A 167 -6.44 17.91 -3.81
C LEU A 167 -7.83 17.28 -3.89
N HIS A 168 -8.28 16.62 -2.84
CA HIS A 168 -9.62 16.04 -2.77
C HIS A 168 -10.68 17.13 -2.92
N ASP A 169 -10.57 18.21 -2.14
CA ASP A 169 -11.49 19.36 -2.20
C ASP A 169 -11.48 20.02 -3.58
N HIS A 170 -10.29 20.21 -4.16
CA HIS A 170 -10.16 20.88 -5.45
C HIS A 170 -10.77 20.02 -6.57
N ILE A 171 -10.40 18.74 -6.66
CA ILE A 171 -10.87 17.86 -7.73
C ILE A 171 -12.37 17.59 -7.57
N GLN A 172 -12.89 17.42 -6.35
CA GLN A 172 -14.32 17.26 -6.13
C GLN A 172 -15.13 18.46 -6.65
N ARG A 173 -14.64 19.69 -6.46
CA ARG A 173 -15.30 20.89 -6.98
C ARG A 173 -15.32 20.95 -8.52
N PHE A 174 -14.24 20.52 -9.18
CA PHE A 174 -14.22 20.45 -10.65
C PHE A 174 -15.15 19.38 -11.20
N THR A 175 -15.21 18.22 -10.55
CA THR A 175 -15.98 17.08 -11.04
C THR A 175 -17.49 17.22 -10.79
N SER A 176 -17.90 17.87 -9.68
CA SER A 176 -19.32 18.07 -9.33
C SER A 176 -20.11 18.91 -10.34
N GLY A 177 -19.45 19.57 -11.30
CA GLY A 177 -20.09 20.35 -12.36
C GLY A 177 -20.39 19.58 -13.65
N CYS A 178 -19.89 18.34 -13.84
CA CYS A 178 -19.83 17.75 -15.17
C CYS A 178 -20.91 16.70 -15.52
N CYS A 179 -21.44 15.88 -14.62
CA CYS A 179 -22.53 14.94 -14.92
C CYS A 179 -23.13 14.34 -13.63
N PRO A 180 -24.44 14.49 -13.32
CA PRO A 180 -25.00 13.95 -12.07
C PRO A 180 -25.29 12.45 -12.06
N ASP A 181 -25.46 11.79 -13.21
CA ASP A 181 -26.38 10.62 -13.23
C ASP A 181 -25.86 9.26 -13.71
N LYS A 182 -24.63 9.06 -14.24
CA LYS A 182 -24.30 7.73 -14.83
C LYS A 182 -22.91 7.09 -14.63
N GLU A 183 -21.97 7.61 -13.86
CA GLU A 183 -20.65 6.93 -13.70
C GLU A 183 -20.12 6.87 -12.26
N HIS A 184 -20.57 5.90 -11.46
CA HIS A 184 -20.20 5.84 -10.04
C HIS A 184 -18.85 5.17 -9.70
N ASN A 185 -18.25 4.37 -10.60
CA ASN A 185 -17.02 3.63 -10.24
C ASN A 185 -15.77 4.12 -10.98
N LEU A 186 -15.88 4.40 -12.29
CA LEU A 186 -14.75 4.87 -13.10
C LEU A 186 -14.36 6.31 -12.74
N GLU A 187 -15.32 7.19 -12.53
CA GLU A 187 -15.06 8.57 -12.12
C GLU A 187 -14.37 8.65 -10.75
N HIS A 188 -14.86 7.88 -9.78
CA HIS A 188 -14.26 7.78 -8.45
C HIS A 188 -12.84 7.18 -8.49
N PHE A 189 -12.62 6.17 -9.34
CA PHE A 189 -11.30 5.59 -9.56
C PHE A 189 -10.33 6.60 -10.19
N CYS A 190 -10.75 7.29 -11.26
CA CYS A 190 -9.95 8.32 -11.93
C CYS A 190 -9.62 9.48 -10.99
N ARG A 191 -10.61 9.95 -10.21
CA ARG A 191 -10.44 10.99 -9.20
C ARG A 191 -9.41 10.57 -8.14
N GLY A 192 -9.57 9.38 -7.57
CA GLY A 192 -8.63 8.83 -6.58
C GLY A 192 -7.21 8.67 -7.14
N GLY A 193 -7.10 8.16 -8.37
CA GLY A 193 -5.83 8.00 -9.08
C GLY A 193 -5.11 9.32 -9.32
N MET A 194 -5.82 10.35 -9.79
CA MET A 194 -5.26 11.70 -9.99
C MET A 194 -4.79 12.34 -8.68
N ILE A 195 -5.61 12.28 -7.62
CA ILE A 195 -5.23 12.77 -6.29
C ILE A 195 -3.95 12.08 -5.81
N GLY A 196 -3.87 10.75 -5.93
CA GLY A 196 -2.71 9.95 -5.52
C GLY A 196 -1.44 10.24 -6.32
N LEU A 197 -1.55 10.45 -7.63
CA LEU A 197 -0.42 10.78 -8.50
C LEU A 197 0.11 12.18 -8.21
N ILE A 198 -0.77 13.19 -8.18
CA ILE A 198 -0.36 14.58 -7.98
C ILE A 198 0.21 14.75 -6.55
N SER A 199 -0.41 14.18 -5.52
CA SER A 199 0.15 14.20 -4.15
C SER A 199 1.51 13.53 -4.07
N SER A 200 1.71 12.40 -4.76
CA SER A 200 3.01 11.71 -4.81
C SER A 200 4.10 12.51 -5.50
N ILE A 201 3.75 13.31 -6.53
CA ILE A 201 4.66 14.20 -7.24
C ILE A 201 5.01 15.42 -6.36
N LEU A 202 4.01 16.03 -5.71
CA LEU A 202 4.20 17.18 -4.82
C LEU A 202 5.12 16.87 -3.63
N VAL A 203 4.99 15.67 -3.06
CA VAL A 203 5.80 15.23 -1.91
C VAL A 203 7.16 14.63 -2.35
N TYR A 204 7.37 14.42 -3.66
CA TYR A 204 8.58 13.80 -4.18
C TYR A 204 9.89 14.54 -3.83
N PRO A 205 9.98 15.88 -3.89
CA PRO A 205 11.19 16.61 -3.51
C PRO A 205 11.62 16.32 -2.06
N LEU A 206 10.66 16.27 -1.13
CA LEU A 206 10.92 15.94 0.28
C LEU A 206 11.48 14.52 0.43
N LYS A 207 10.98 13.57 -0.37
CA LYS A 207 11.50 12.20 -0.41
C LYS A 207 12.95 12.16 -0.89
N VAL A 208 13.29 12.90 -1.95
CA VAL A 208 14.66 12.95 -2.49
C VAL A 208 15.63 13.58 -1.49
N THR A 209 15.25 14.69 -0.86
CA THR A 209 16.05 15.33 0.18
C THR A 209 16.24 14.41 1.38
N ARG A 210 15.18 13.73 1.81
CA ARG A 210 15.25 12.75 2.89
C ARG A 210 16.24 11.64 2.58
N ILE A 211 16.17 11.02 1.41
CA ILE A 211 17.08 9.93 1.03
C ILE A 211 18.52 10.44 0.98
N THR A 212 18.77 11.64 0.43
CA THR A 212 20.11 12.22 0.34
C THR A 212 20.71 12.47 1.73
N VAL A 213 19.94 13.03 2.66
CA VAL A 213 20.37 13.25 4.05
C VAL A 213 20.51 11.92 4.81
N GLN A 214 19.64 10.95 4.52
CA GLN A 214 19.69 9.60 5.11
C GLN A 214 20.83 8.72 4.58
N MET A 215 21.55 9.18 3.57
CA MET A 215 22.71 8.52 3.02
C MET A 215 24.02 9.05 3.60
N ASP A 216 24.03 10.32 3.97
CA ASP A 216 25.23 10.99 4.48
C ASP A 216 25.46 10.60 5.94
N THR A 217 26.67 10.10 6.27
CA THR A 217 27.14 9.77 7.63
C THR A 217 28.20 10.76 8.14
N GLU A 218 28.89 11.49 7.26
CA GLU A 218 30.07 12.27 7.63
C GLU A 218 29.75 13.73 7.97
N ARG A 219 28.71 14.30 7.33
CA ARG A 219 28.33 15.70 7.56
C ARG A 219 27.68 15.92 8.92
N PRO A 220 27.68 17.15 9.47
CA PRO A 220 26.88 17.50 10.64
C PRO A 220 25.37 17.40 10.36
N PHE A 221 24.56 17.44 11.42
CA PHE A 221 23.10 17.48 11.31
C PHE A 221 22.65 18.76 10.59
N LEU A 222 22.08 18.58 9.40
CA LEU A 222 21.62 19.68 8.56
C LEU A 222 20.19 20.10 8.92
N SER A 223 19.95 21.41 8.87
CA SER A 223 18.59 21.98 8.88
C SER A 223 17.82 21.62 7.59
N LEU A 224 16.51 21.86 7.57
CA LEU A 224 15.67 21.63 6.37
C LEU A 224 16.18 22.39 5.15
N TYR A 225 16.56 23.65 5.33
CA TYR A 225 17.06 24.50 4.26
C TYR A 225 18.41 24.02 3.74
N GLU A 226 19.36 23.70 4.64
CA GLU A 226 20.67 23.19 4.25
C GLU A 226 20.54 21.83 3.55
N SER A 227 19.62 20.98 3.98
CA SER A 227 19.31 19.71 3.34
C SER A 227 18.78 19.89 1.92
N ALA A 228 17.89 20.85 1.70
CA ALA A 228 17.39 21.18 0.38
C ALA A 228 18.51 21.78 -0.50
N MET A 229 19.31 22.69 0.06
CA MET A 229 20.45 23.31 -0.63
C MET A 229 21.52 22.28 -1.03
N LEU A 230 21.75 21.26 -0.21
CA LEU A 230 22.62 20.13 -0.50
C LEU A 230 22.18 19.42 -1.79
N VAL A 231 20.89 19.12 -1.93
CA VAL A 231 20.33 18.49 -3.15
C VAL A 231 20.39 19.45 -4.34
N TYR A 232 20.12 20.73 -4.12
CA TYR A 232 20.16 21.75 -5.17
C TYR A 232 21.55 21.89 -5.81
N LYS A 233 22.58 21.96 -4.96
CA LYS A 233 23.99 22.13 -5.39
C LYS A 233 24.63 20.84 -5.92
N ARG A 234 24.00 19.67 -5.69
CA ARG A 234 24.48 18.37 -6.17
C ARG A 234 24.61 18.37 -7.71
N ASP A 235 25.72 17.87 -8.24
CA ASP A 235 25.94 17.65 -9.69
C ASP A 235 25.65 18.85 -10.63
N LYS A 236 25.65 20.10 -10.13
CA LYS A 236 25.23 21.31 -10.89
C LYS A 236 23.84 21.22 -11.54
N GLY A 237 22.99 20.29 -11.10
CA GLY A 237 21.69 19.98 -11.73
C GLY A 237 20.52 20.85 -11.27
N GLY A 238 20.71 21.67 -10.23
CA GLY A 238 19.69 22.59 -9.73
C GLY A 238 18.38 21.89 -9.35
N MET A 239 17.24 22.41 -9.84
CA MET A 239 15.90 21.85 -9.56
C MET A 239 15.69 20.44 -10.10
N ARG A 240 16.41 20.06 -11.16
CA ARG A 240 16.23 18.73 -11.80
C ARG A 240 16.60 17.59 -10.84
N ASN A 241 17.50 17.84 -9.89
CA ASN A 241 17.92 16.84 -8.91
C ASN A 241 16.77 16.36 -8.01
N PHE A 242 15.83 17.22 -7.68
CA PHE A 242 14.68 16.87 -6.83
C PHE A 242 13.70 15.91 -7.53
N TYR A 243 13.73 15.85 -8.86
CA TYR A 243 12.82 15.03 -9.66
C TYR A 243 13.51 13.83 -10.34
N LYS A 244 14.80 13.58 -10.06
CA LYS A 244 15.50 12.39 -10.53
C LYS A 244 14.80 11.12 -10.01
N GLY A 245 14.39 10.23 -10.91
CA GLY A 245 13.71 8.97 -10.58
C GLY A 245 12.20 9.08 -10.33
N VAL A 246 11.57 10.24 -10.58
CA VAL A 246 10.12 10.44 -10.33
C VAL A 246 9.25 9.43 -11.07
N TRP A 247 9.57 9.12 -12.33
CA TRP A 247 8.82 8.18 -13.15
C TRP A 247 8.90 6.75 -12.64
N THR A 248 10.10 6.28 -12.28
CA THR A 248 10.30 4.97 -11.65
C THR A 248 9.54 4.90 -10.32
N ASN A 249 9.57 5.98 -9.55
CA ASN A 249 8.84 6.04 -8.30
C ASN A 249 7.32 6.00 -8.50
N ALA A 250 6.79 6.66 -9.54
CA ALA A 250 5.39 6.62 -9.90
C ALA A 250 4.96 5.21 -10.32
N PHE A 251 5.74 4.56 -11.19
CA PHE A 251 5.51 3.18 -11.59
C PHE A 251 5.54 2.22 -10.39
N ARG A 252 6.52 2.38 -9.50
CA ARG A 252 6.60 1.63 -8.23
C ARG A 252 5.36 1.85 -7.36
N ALA A 253 4.89 3.10 -7.25
CA ALA A 253 3.72 3.43 -6.43
C ALA A 253 2.45 2.80 -6.99
N PHE A 254 2.26 2.86 -8.32
CA PHE A 254 1.16 2.21 -9.03
C PHE A 254 1.15 0.70 -8.76
N LEU A 255 2.27 0.02 -9.00
CA LEU A 255 2.39 -1.42 -8.71
C LEU A 255 2.15 -1.75 -7.25
N LYS A 256 2.72 -0.95 -6.33
CA LYS A 256 2.54 -1.15 -4.89
C LYS A 256 1.05 -1.09 -4.51
N TRP A 257 0.31 -0.10 -4.99
CA TRP A 257 -1.12 0.05 -4.67
C TRP A 257 -1.97 -1.09 -5.23
N GLY A 258 -1.76 -1.44 -6.51
CA GLY A 258 -2.50 -2.55 -7.14
C GLY A 258 -2.26 -3.89 -6.44
N MET A 259 -0.99 -4.23 -6.18
CA MET A 259 -0.64 -5.47 -5.48
C MET A 259 -1.12 -5.48 -4.04
N PHE A 260 -1.07 -4.34 -3.33
CA PHE A 260 -1.54 -4.25 -1.96
C PHE A 260 -3.04 -4.60 -1.89
N MET A 261 -3.88 -4.03 -2.76
CA MET A 261 -5.31 -4.33 -2.76
C MET A 261 -5.60 -5.80 -3.09
N MET A 262 -5.01 -6.31 -4.18
CA MET A 262 -5.20 -7.72 -4.58
C MET A 262 -4.78 -8.69 -3.48
N THR A 263 -3.63 -8.44 -2.86
CA THR A 263 -3.07 -9.34 -1.85
C THR A 263 -3.82 -9.22 -0.52
N PHE A 264 -4.30 -8.03 -0.17
CA PHE A 264 -5.12 -7.81 1.02
C PHE A 264 -6.49 -8.50 0.92
N GLU A 265 -7.15 -8.42 -0.24
CA GLU A 265 -8.40 -9.14 -0.49
C GLU A 265 -8.20 -10.66 -0.41
N TYR A 266 -7.13 -11.18 -1.04
CA TYR A 266 -6.77 -12.59 -0.99
C TYR A 266 -6.54 -13.09 0.44
N PHE A 267 -5.72 -12.41 1.24
CA PHE A 267 -5.46 -12.82 2.61
C PHE A 267 -6.67 -12.62 3.53
N SER A 268 -7.48 -11.58 3.31
CA SER A 268 -8.72 -11.39 4.05
C SER A 268 -9.70 -12.53 3.82
N PHE A 269 -9.84 -12.98 2.56
CA PHE A 269 -10.64 -14.13 2.19
C PHE A 269 -10.09 -15.44 2.78
N TYR A 270 -8.78 -15.65 2.71
CA TYR A 270 -8.13 -16.83 3.28
C TYR A 270 -8.34 -16.91 4.81
N VAL A 271 -8.16 -15.80 5.53
CA VAL A 271 -8.39 -15.77 6.98
C VAL A 271 -9.87 -15.93 7.32
N PHE A 272 -10.78 -15.39 6.50
CA PHE A 272 -12.22 -15.62 6.65
C PHE A 272 -12.57 -17.11 6.54
N LEU A 273 -12.08 -17.80 5.50
CA LEU A 273 -12.32 -19.24 5.33
C LEU A 273 -11.76 -20.10 6.46
N ASN A 274 -10.61 -19.73 7.03
CA ASN A 274 -9.99 -20.50 8.12
C ASN A 274 -10.57 -20.17 9.51
N CYS A 275 -11.18 -18.99 9.70
CA CYS A 275 -11.81 -18.60 10.97
C CYS A 275 -13.28 -19.01 11.08
N VAL A 276 -13.99 -19.14 9.95
CA VAL A 276 -15.34 -19.69 9.95
C VAL A 276 -15.21 -21.22 10.04
N ASN A 277 -15.48 -21.77 11.23
CA ASN A 277 -15.68 -23.22 11.38
C ASN A 277 -16.68 -23.70 10.31
N VAL A 278 -16.37 -24.82 9.65
CA VAL A 278 -17.20 -25.41 8.59
C VAL A 278 -18.66 -25.60 9.05
N ASP A 279 -18.87 -25.83 10.35
CA ASP A 279 -20.20 -25.96 10.97
C ASP A 279 -20.99 -24.64 10.99
N LEU A 280 -20.32 -23.50 11.17
CA LEU A 280 -20.96 -22.18 11.15
C LEU A 280 -21.30 -21.72 9.72
N LEU A 281 -20.59 -22.24 8.71
CA LEU A 281 -20.89 -21.97 7.30
C LEU A 281 -22.17 -22.69 6.86
N ILE A 282 -22.46 -23.85 7.44
CA ILE A 282 -23.73 -24.58 7.26
C ILE A 282 -24.87 -23.80 7.95
N ASP A 283 -24.66 -23.32 9.18
CA ASP A 283 -25.66 -22.52 9.89
C ASP A 283 -25.92 -21.13 9.25
N ILE A 284 -24.89 -20.47 8.72
CA ILE A 284 -25.04 -19.17 8.02
C ILE A 284 -25.73 -19.35 6.65
N SER A 285 -25.51 -20.47 5.98
CA SER A 285 -26.21 -20.83 4.73
C SER A 285 -27.69 -21.12 4.96
N ASP A 286 -28.06 -21.64 6.14
CA ASP A 286 -29.46 -21.93 6.48
C ASP A 286 -30.19 -20.71 7.08
N VAL A 287 -29.47 -19.80 7.76
CA VAL A 287 -30.05 -18.60 8.41
C VAL A 287 -30.14 -17.39 7.46
N LEU A 288 -29.16 -17.18 6.57
CA LEU A 288 -29.24 -16.16 5.54
C LEU A 288 -29.69 -16.82 4.24
N GLN A 289 -30.97 -16.68 3.88
CA GLN A 289 -31.48 -16.88 2.51
C GLN A 289 -30.84 -15.90 1.49
N ILE A 290 -29.55 -15.57 1.63
CA ILE A 290 -28.75 -14.92 0.61
C ILE A 290 -28.21 -16.04 -0.27
N CYS A 291 -28.86 -16.19 -1.41
CA CYS A 291 -28.55 -17.13 -2.47
C CYS A 291 -27.02 -17.17 -2.74
N CYS A 292 -26.33 -18.20 -2.21
CA CYS A 292 -24.91 -18.48 -2.53
C CYS A 292 -24.67 -18.57 -4.05
N TYR A 293 -25.73 -18.79 -4.81
CA TYR A 293 -25.79 -18.69 -6.26
C TYR A 293 -25.38 -17.30 -6.80
N GLU A 294 -25.85 -16.19 -6.23
CA GLU A 294 -25.51 -14.84 -6.71
C GLU A 294 -24.06 -14.45 -6.37
N LEU A 295 -23.56 -14.88 -5.20
CA LEU A 295 -22.16 -14.70 -4.82
C LEU A 295 -21.22 -15.55 -5.70
N GLY A 296 -21.61 -16.80 -5.98
CA GLY A 296 -20.91 -17.68 -6.92
C GLY A 296 -20.95 -17.15 -8.36
N ARG A 297 -22.06 -16.53 -8.78
CA ARG A 297 -22.24 -15.96 -10.13
C ARG A 297 -21.46 -14.67 -10.34
N THR A 298 -21.35 -13.82 -9.33
CA THR A 298 -20.45 -12.65 -9.36
C THR A 298 -18.99 -13.08 -9.38
N TYR A 299 -18.63 -14.12 -8.62
CA TYR A 299 -17.30 -14.73 -8.65
C TYR A 299 -16.95 -15.34 -10.02
N LEU A 300 -17.88 -16.08 -10.66
CA LEU A 300 -17.68 -16.67 -11.99
C LEU A 300 -17.58 -15.61 -13.10
N LYS A 301 -18.39 -14.54 -13.02
CA LYS A 301 -18.33 -13.40 -13.94
C LYS A 301 -17.01 -12.64 -13.80
N LEU A 302 -16.51 -12.46 -12.58
CA LEU A 302 -15.23 -11.79 -12.31
C LEU A 302 -14.04 -12.64 -12.79
N SER A 303 -14.10 -13.96 -12.55
CA SER A 303 -13.08 -14.92 -13.00
C SER A 303 -13.00 -15.03 -14.53
N GLN A 304 -14.15 -15.07 -15.22
CA GLN A 304 -14.22 -15.05 -16.68
C GLN A 304 -13.76 -13.70 -17.27
N ALA A 305 -14.07 -12.59 -16.61
CA ALA A 305 -13.61 -11.25 -17.03
C ALA A 305 -12.08 -11.07 -16.87
N LEU A 306 -11.46 -11.80 -15.95
CA LEU A 306 -10.03 -11.70 -15.65
C LEU A 306 -9.17 -12.76 -16.37
N CYS A 307 -9.75 -13.69 -17.14
CA CYS A 307 -9.05 -14.78 -17.84
C CYS A 307 -8.03 -15.54 -16.97
N ILE A 308 -8.30 -15.69 -15.67
CA ILE A 308 -7.44 -16.44 -14.76
C ILE A 308 -7.81 -17.92 -14.92
N ASN A 309 -6.91 -18.71 -15.48
CA ASN A 309 -7.06 -20.16 -15.52
C ASN A 309 -6.86 -20.71 -14.10
N ILE A 310 -7.96 -21.07 -13.43
CA ILE A 310 -7.96 -21.58 -12.06
C ILE A 310 -7.42 -23.03 -12.11
N PRO A 311 -6.29 -23.36 -11.45
CA PRO A 311 -5.91 -24.74 -11.27
C PRO A 311 -6.96 -25.43 -10.38
N ALA A 312 -7.44 -26.58 -10.84
CA ALA A 312 -8.46 -27.38 -10.17
C ALA A 312 -7.98 -27.83 -8.78
N VAL A 313 -8.29 -27.05 -7.75
CA VAL A 313 -8.28 -27.52 -6.37
C VAL A 313 -9.52 -28.38 -6.21
N GLU A 314 -9.31 -29.66 -6.49
CA GLU A 314 -10.12 -30.85 -6.21
C GLU A 314 -11.65 -30.74 -6.29
N PHE A 315 -12.10 -31.20 -7.45
CA PHE A 315 -13.39 -31.77 -7.86
C PHE A 315 -14.06 -32.81 -6.91
N PHE A 316 -13.62 -32.97 -5.66
CA PHE A 316 -14.15 -34.00 -4.76
C PHE A 316 -15.46 -33.59 -4.06
N TYR A 317 -15.70 -32.29 -3.84
CA TYR A 317 -16.91 -31.81 -3.15
C TYR A 317 -18.16 -31.74 -4.04
N PHE A 318 -18.02 -31.72 -5.37
CA PHE A 318 -19.16 -31.58 -6.28
C PHE A 318 -19.87 -32.90 -6.60
N LYS A 319 -19.29 -34.06 -6.25
CA LYS A 319 -19.82 -35.37 -6.66
C LYS A 319 -20.92 -35.93 -5.75
N VAL A 320 -21.16 -35.30 -4.58
CA VAL A 320 -22.25 -35.67 -3.66
C VAL A 320 -23.60 -35.05 -4.05
N TRP A 321 -23.60 -34.02 -4.91
CA TRP A 321 -24.81 -33.30 -5.33
C TRP A 321 -25.44 -33.82 -6.64
N LYS A 322 -25.55 -35.15 -6.79
CA LYS A 322 -26.25 -35.75 -7.94
C LYS A 322 -27.46 -36.55 -7.46
N PHE A 323 -28.66 -35.96 -7.52
CA PHE A 323 -30.00 -36.54 -7.81
C PHE A 323 -31.14 -35.58 -7.34
N PRO A 324 -32.35 -35.64 -7.94
CA PRO A 324 -32.70 -35.27 -9.30
C PRO A 324 -33.59 -34.00 -9.35
N THR A 325 -33.48 -33.31 -10.49
CA THR A 325 -34.48 -32.41 -11.07
C THR A 325 -35.90 -32.96 -11.01
N ILE A 326 -36.82 -32.23 -10.38
CA ILE A 326 -38.23 -32.19 -10.76
C ILE A 326 -38.55 -30.76 -11.19
N ILE A 327 -39.10 -30.70 -12.40
CA ILE A 327 -39.17 -29.58 -13.32
C ILE A 327 -40.31 -28.62 -12.96
N SER A 328 -40.03 -27.34 -13.13
CA SER A 328 -41.00 -26.26 -13.30
C SER A 328 -41.84 -26.47 -14.55
N GLU A 329 -43.14 -26.72 -14.42
CA GLU A 329 -44.16 -26.37 -15.43
C GLU A 329 -45.42 -25.92 -14.71
N GLY A 330 -45.89 -24.68 -14.98
CA GLY A 330 -47.16 -24.25 -14.40
C GLY A 330 -47.51 -22.76 -14.41
N VAL A 331 -46.85 -21.89 -15.19
CA VAL A 331 -47.39 -20.54 -15.46
C VAL A 331 -47.13 -20.21 -16.93
N LEU A 332 -48.09 -20.59 -17.79
CA LEU A 332 -48.47 -19.93 -19.07
C LEU A 332 -49.36 -20.87 -19.91
N ALA A 333 -50.56 -21.20 -19.41
CA ALA A 333 -51.68 -21.67 -20.24
C ALA A 333 -52.99 -21.42 -19.48
N GLY A 334 -53.80 -20.44 -19.92
CA GLY A 334 -55.08 -20.17 -19.27
C GLY A 334 -55.77 -18.83 -19.59
N ARG A 335 -55.72 -18.36 -20.84
CA ARG A 335 -56.76 -17.45 -21.37
C ARG A 335 -57.77 -18.30 -22.15
N GLY A 336 -59.01 -18.34 -21.67
CA GLY A 336 -60.19 -18.69 -22.49
C GLY A 336 -60.92 -19.96 -22.08
N ALA A 337 -61.87 -19.83 -21.14
CA ALA A 337 -63.21 -20.46 -21.19
C ALA A 337 -63.92 -20.26 -19.85
N ASN A 338 -64.81 -19.27 -19.75
CA ASN A 338 -66.05 -19.45 -19.00
C ASN A 338 -67.10 -18.45 -19.49
N LYS A 339 -68.00 -18.95 -20.33
CA LYS A 339 -69.33 -18.40 -20.61
C LYS A 339 -70.32 -19.12 -19.67
N THR A 340 -71.10 -18.33 -18.93
CA THR A 340 -72.53 -18.52 -18.56
C THR A 340 -73.01 -19.87 -17.99
N SER A 341 -73.52 -19.85 -16.75
CA SER A 341 -74.87 -20.36 -16.36
C SER A 341 -75.01 -20.43 -14.83
N LYS A 342 -75.66 -19.44 -14.21
CA LYS A 342 -76.96 -19.54 -13.53
C LYS A 342 -77.32 -18.22 -12.86
#